data_AF-A0A7J9GZS2-F1
#
_entry.id   AF-A0A7J9GZS2-F1
#
_cell.length_a   1.000
_cell.length_b   1.000
_cell.length_c   1.000
_cell.angle_alpha   90.00
_cell.angle_beta   90.00
_cell.angle_gamma   90.00
#
_symmetry.space_group_name_H-M   'P 1'
#
loop_
_entity.id
_entity.type
_entity.pdbx_description
1 polymer ?
#
loop_
_entity_poly.entity_id
_entity_poly.type
_entity_poly.pdbx_seq_one_letter_code
_entity_poly.pdbx_strand_id
1 'polypeptide(L)'
;MYLEEKSNFIKKTFSGWKELGEALILLKVWARLRSSIYVHDCLNGFLISIIVSYLVAKNKINRDMMPMGIFRATLKFIETHPLWKHGLYFPMSDQSASSKGNEQLNSLTRFNLAFRISSVAYPELQDEVALTLRCLEKCRYGGFEEIFTTKIDNAAKYDYCIRLNLKGNSEVYSLGFCLDEECWRVYEQDVHSLLNQGLTDRAKFIRVIWRNTYSDFNVENGLSALDSEPLFVGISVSSVEKAFRVVDIGPNAEKKDEALMFRKFWGEKAELRRFQDGKIAESTVWESKQGTRHLILKRIIEFLLGRHLSLSKKDIVPVVDQLDFCLLHDGKDPVSHSAKLLGTFEELSKRLRSIEDVPLKISSVQPLDS
;
A
#
# COMPACT_ATOMS: atom_id res chain seq x y z
N MET A 1 -10.76 1.74 -34.16
CA MET A 1 -10.43 3.18 -34.30
C MET A 1 -9.48 3.69 -33.22
N TYR A 2 -9.89 4.05 -32.00
CA TYR A 2 -8.99 4.69 -31.01
C TYR A 2 -7.74 3.85 -30.62
N LEU A 3 -7.91 2.54 -30.41
CA LEU A 3 -6.78 1.64 -30.09
C LEU A 3 -5.80 1.49 -31.26
N GLU A 4 -6.30 1.45 -32.50
CA GLU A 4 -5.48 1.36 -33.71
C GLU A 4 -4.68 2.64 -33.93
N GLU A 5 -5.30 3.80 -33.72
CA GLU A 5 -4.65 5.10 -33.80
C GLU A 5 -3.52 5.22 -32.76
N LYS A 6 -3.76 4.81 -31.51
CA LYS A 6 -2.72 4.80 -30.48
C LYS A 6 -1.62 3.79 -30.80
N SER A 7 -1.95 2.63 -31.36
CA SER A 7 -0.96 1.65 -31.82
C SER A 7 -0.07 2.23 -32.93
N ASN A 8 -0.65 2.93 -33.90
CA ASN A 8 0.09 3.59 -34.98
C ASN A 8 0.99 4.72 -34.45
N PHE A 9 0.50 5.52 -33.50
CA PHE A 9 1.28 6.56 -32.83
C PHE A 9 2.49 5.97 -32.09
N ILE A 10 2.30 4.89 -31.33
CA ILE A 10 3.39 4.16 -30.67
C ILE A 10 4.37 3.65 -31.73
N LYS A 11 3.91 2.93 -32.75
CA LYS A 11 4.78 2.42 -33.83
C LYS A 11 5.61 3.52 -34.47
N LYS A 12 5.02 4.66 -34.80
CA LYS A 12 5.73 5.83 -35.37
C LYS A 12 6.79 6.37 -34.42
N THR A 13 6.48 6.45 -33.12
CA THR A 13 7.39 7.01 -32.11
C THR A 13 8.61 6.13 -31.87
N PHE A 14 8.44 4.81 -31.88
CA PHE A 14 9.53 3.85 -31.65
C PHE A 14 10.28 3.43 -32.93
N SER A 15 9.78 3.78 -34.11
CA SER A 15 10.40 3.42 -35.38
C SER A 15 11.80 4.03 -35.52
N GLY A 16 12.81 3.18 -35.71
CA GLY A 16 14.20 3.61 -35.96
C GLY A 16 14.93 4.19 -34.75
N TRP A 17 14.42 4.01 -33.52
CA TRP A 17 15.08 4.50 -32.30
C TRP A 17 15.36 3.36 -31.31
N LYS A 18 16.59 2.84 -31.35
CA LYS A 18 17.01 1.66 -30.59
C LYS A 18 17.01 1.90 -29.07
N GLU A 19 17.56 3.02 -28.63
CA GLU A 19 17.73 3.38 -27.22
C GLU A 19 16.38 3.54 -26.51
N LEU A 20 15.38 4.08 -27.22
CA LEU A 20 14.00 4.18 -26.73
C LEU A 20 13.37 2.79 -26.55
N GLY A 21 13.65 1.86 -27.46
CA GLY A 21 13.22 0.46 -27.36
C GLY A 21 13.84 -0.25 -26.16
N GLU A 22 15.15 -0.09 -25.94
CA GLU A 22 15.86 -0.64 -24.79
C GLU A 22 15.32 -0.07 -23.46
N ALA A 23 15.06 1.24 -23.40
CA ALA A 23 14.44 1.86 -22.24
C ALA A 23 13.03 1.32 -21.95
N LEU A 24 12.23 1.06 -23.00
CA LEU A 24 10.91 0.48 -22.86
C LEU A 24 10.97 -0.94 -22.29
N ILE A 25 11.97 -1.74 -22.70
CA ILE A 25 12.21 -3.07 -22.14
C ILE A 25 12.50 -2.96 -20.63
N LEU A 26 13.42 -2.08 -20.24
CA LEU A 26 13.75 -1.84 -18.83
C LEU A 26 12.52 -1.44 -18.00
N LEU A 27 11.69 -0.51 -18.51
CA LEU A 27 10.46 -0.10 -17.84
C LEU A 27 9.47 -1.26 -17.66
N LYS A 28 9.32 -2.12 -18.67
CA LYS A 28 8.42 -3.29 -18.60
C LYS A 28 8.94 -4.36 -17.64
N VAL A 29 10.25 -4.61 -17.64
CA VAL A 29 10.89 -5.52 -16.67
C VAL A 29 10.70 -5.00 -15.26
N TRP A 30 11.00 -3.72 -15.02
CA TRP A 30 10.76 -3.06 -13.74
C TRP A 30 9.30 -3.19 -13.29
N ALA A 31 8.35 -2.82 -14.13
CA ALA A 31 6.92 -2.89 -13.79
C ALA A 31 6.47 -4.32 -13.46
N ARG A 32 7.01 -5.33 -14.16
CA ARG A 32 6.74 -6.74 -13.87
C ARG A 32 7.27 -7.18 -12.51
N LEU A 33 8.47 -6.74 -12.13
CA LEU A 33 9.12 -7.13 -10.88
C LEU A 33 8.68 -6.29 -9.67
N ARG A 34 8.17 -5.08 -9.89
CA ARG A 34 7.92 -4.08 -8.83
C ARG A 34 6.46 -3.65 -8.72
N SER A 35 5.69 -3.57 -9.79
CA SER A 35 4.25 -3.19 -9.72
C SER A 35 3.30 -4.37 -9.93
N SER A 36 3.81 -5.55 -10.30
CA SER A 36 3.05 -6.73 -10.71
C SER A 36 2.00 -6.44 -11.78
N ILE A 37 2.40 -6.60 -13.05
CA ILE A 37 1.54 -6.42 -14.24
C ILE A 37 0.29 -7.34 -14.29
N TYR A 38 0.16 -8.25 -13.33
CA TYR A 38 -0.93 -9.23 -13.23
C TYR A 38 -2.05 -8.81 -12.28
N VAL A 39 -1.94 -7.64 -11.64
CA VAL A 39 -3.05 -7.05 -10.88
C VAL A 39 -3.87 -6.16 -11.82
N HIS A 40 -5.19 -6.09 -11.64
CA HIS A 40 -6.05 -5.36 -12.58
C HIS A 40 -5.77 -3.85 -12.68
N ASP A 41 -5.43 -3.22 -11.56
CA ASP A 41 -5.17 -1.79 -11.42
C ASP A 41 -3.68 -1.44 -11.45
N CYS A 42 -2.90 -2.20 -12.22
CA CYS A 42 -1.45 -2.04 -12.36
C CYS A 42 -1.02 -1.19 -13.58
N LEU A 43 0.25 -0.79 -13.58
CA LEU A 43 0.92 -0.21 -14.72
C LEU A 43 1.24 -1.29 -15.78
N ASN A 44 0.41 -1.40 -16.81
CA ASN A 44 0.62 -2.38 -17.88
C ASN A 44 1.57 -1.89 -18.99
N GLY A 45 2.08 -2.83 -19.79
CA GLY A 45 3.06 -2.53 -20.84
C GLY A 45 2.57 -1.59 -21.94
N PHE A 46 1.26 -1.55 -22.22
CA PHE A 46 0.68 -0.62 -23.18
C PHE A 46 0.68 0.81 -22.65
N LEU A 47 0.24 0.99 -21.40
CA LEU A 47 0.24 2.29 -20.73
C LEU A 47 1.65 2.85 -20.59
N ILE A 48 2.65 2.02 -20.25
CA ILE A 48 4.06 2.41 -20.24
C ILE A 48 4.49 2.92 -21.62
N SER A 49 4.15 2.19 -22.68
CA SER A 49 4.52 2.56 -24.05
C SER A 49 3.92 3.92 -24.44
N ILE A 50 2.66 4.17 -24.07
CA ILE A 50 2.01 5.46 -24.29
C ILE A 50 2.68 6.58 -23.50
N ILE A 51 2.97 6.37 -22.20
CA ILE A 51 3.61 7.38 -21.36
C ILE A 51 4.95 7.79 -21.97
N VAL A 52 5.76 6.82 -22.40
CA VAL A 52 7.03 7.09 -23.07
C VAL A 52 6.82 7.85 -24.38
N SER A 53 5.88 7.43 -25.23
CA SER A 53 5.60 8.15 -26.48
C SER A 53 5.10 9.58 -26.25
N TYR A 54 4.30 9.80 -25.19
CA TYR A 54 3.85 11.12 -24.79
C TYR A 54 5.01 12.01 -24.34
N LEU A 55 5.93 11.47 -23.54
CA LEU A 55 7.13 12.20 -23.09
C LEU A 55 8.03 12.59 -24.27
N VAL A 56 8.15 11.74 -25.29
CA VAL A 56 8.82 12.08 -26.55
C VAL A 56 8.08 13.22 -27.26
N ALA A 57 6.76 13.13 -27.44
CA ALA A 57 5.97 14.17 -28.09
C ALA A 57 5.99 15.53 -27.35
N LYS A 58 6.22 15.51 -26.03
CA LYS A 58 6.42 16.71 -25.20
C LYS A 58 7.87 17.18 -25.10
N ASN A 59 8.78 16.60 -25.89
CA ASN A 59 10.21 16.89 -25.87
C ASN A 59 10.85 16.75 -24.48
N LYS A 60 10.31 15.88 -23.63
CA LYS A 60 10.90 15.51 -22.32
C LYS A 60 11.92 14.38 -22.44
N ILE A 61 11.84 13.63 -23.54
CA ILE A 61 12.83 12.62 -23.94
C ILE A 61 13.33 12.99 -25.34
N ASN A 62 14.65 13.05 -25.52
CA ASN A 62 15.30 13.34 -26.80
C ASN A 62 16.23 12.20 -27.24
N ARG A 63 16.68 12.23 -28.50
CA ARG A 63 17.50 11.17 -29.10
C ARG A 63 18.89 11.02 -28.50
N ASP A 64 19.38 12.01 -27.77
CA ASP A 64 20.70 11.98 -27.14
C ASP A 64 20.68 11.25 -25.78
N MET A 65 19.48 10.94 -25.25
CA MET A 65 19.34 10.26 -23.97
C MET A 65 19.65 8.76 -24.07
N MET A 66 20.57 8.31 -23.22
CA MET A 66 20.81 6.88 -23.00
C MET A 66 19.59 6.19 -22.38
N PRO A 67 19.42 4.86 -22.57
CA PRO A 67 18.24 4.12 -22.09
C PRO A 67 17.92 4.32 -20.60
N MET A 68 18.93 4.33 -19.73
CA MET A 68 18.76 4.58 -18.29
C MET A 68 18.31 6.01 -17.98
N GLY A 69 18.71 6.99 -18.79
CA GLY A 69 18.23 8.37 -18.69
C GLY A 69 16.74 8.46 -19.02
N ILE A 70 16.31 7.76 -20.06
CA ILE A 70 14.91 7.66 -20.48
C ILE A 70 14.07 6.96 -19.39
N PHE A 71 14.57 5.85 -18.86
CA PHE A 71 13.97 5.12 -17.73
C PHE A 71 13.74 6.05 -16.54
N ARG A 72 14.80 6.74 -16.09
CA ARG A 72 14.74 7.68 -14.96
C ARG A 72 13.76 8.84 -15.23
N ALA A 73 13.76 9.42 -16.43
CA ALA A 73 12.85 10.50 -16.78
C ALA A 73 11.38 10.05 -16.76
N THR A 74 11.11 8.82 -17.21
CA THR A 74 9.77 8.23 -17.19
C THR A 74 9.32 7.95 -15.76
N LEU A 75 10.19 7.41 -14.90
CA LEU A 75 9.89 7.22 -13.47
C LEU A 75 9.56 8.55 -12.78
N LYS A 76 10.38 9.60 -12.98
CA LYS A 76 10.11 10.93 -12.42
C LYS A 76 8.76 11.50 -12.88
N PHE A 77 8.36 11.22 -14.11
CA PHE A 77 7.02 11.59 -14.59
C PHE A 77 5.92 10.84 -13.82
N ILE A 78 6.07 9.54 -13.60
CA ILE A 78 5.10 8.76 -12.82
C ILE A 78 4.99 9.28 -11.38
N GLU A 79 6.11 9.65 -10.76
CA GLU A 79 6.15 10.16 -9.39
C GLU A 79 5.46 11.52 -9.22
N THR A 80 5.67 12.45 -10.16
CA THR A 80 5.38 13.88 -9.93
C THR A 80 4.16 14.40 -10.68
N HIS A 81 3.65 13.68 -11.69
CA HIS A 81 2.72 14.32 -12.62
C HIS A 81 1.29 14.45 -12.05
N PRO A 82 0.67 15.65 -12.09
CA PRO A 82 -0.65 15.87 -11.51
C PRO A 82 -1.79 15.15 -12.25
N LEU A 83 -1.57 14.75 -13.52
CA LEU A 83 -2.57 14.06 -14.33
C LEU A 83 -3.03 12.74 -13.71
N TRP A 84 -2.22 12.10 -12.87
CA TRP A 84 -2.66 10.89 -12.18
C TRP A 84 -3.82 11.13 -11.21
N LYS A 85 -4.00 12.36 -10.72
CA LYS A 85 -5.15 12.75 -9.87
C LYS A 85 -6.42 13.06 -10.66
N HIS A 86 -6.27 13.40 -11.94
CA HIS A 86 -7.38 13.88 -12.79
C HIS A 86 -7.70 12.94 -13.95
N GLY A 87 -6.93 11.86 -14.13
CA GLY A 87 -6.98 10.95 -15.28
C GLY A 87 -5.88 11.26 -16.29
N LEU A 88 -5.26 10.21 -16.85
CA LEU A 88 -4.24 10.35 -17.89
C LEU A 88 -4.93 10.55 -19.25
N TYR A 89 -5.10 11.82 -19.63
CA TYR A 89 -5.55 12.21 -20.97
C TYR A 89 -4.35 12.67 -21.80
N PHE A 90 -4.07 11.93 -22.87
CA PHE A 90 -3.05 12.32 -23.83
C PHE A 90 -3.71 12.90 -25.08
N PRO A 91 -3.77 14.25 -25.20
CA PRO A 91 -4.32 14.88 -26.40
C PRO A 91 -3.48 14.46 -27.61
N MET A 92 -4.15 14.13 -28.71
CA MET A 92 -3.44 13.95 -29.98
C MET A 92 -2.83 15.29 -30.39
N SER A 93 -1.54 15.26 -30.74
CA SER A 93 -0.90 16.35 -31.46
C SER A 93 -1.38 16.30 -32.91
N ASP A 94 -2.39 17.10 -33.24
CA ASP A 94 -2.51 17.88 -34.49
C ASP A 94 -3.88 18.56 -34.56
N GLN A 95 -4.11 19.51 -33.67
CA GLN A 95 -4.93 20.67 -34.02
C GLN A 95 -4.12 21.89 -33.64
N SER A 96 -3.52 22.50 -34.66
CA SER A 96 -3.13 23.91 -34.62
C SER A 96 -4.18 24.69 -33.87
N ALA A 97 -3.77 25.31 -32.76
CA ALA A 97 -4.60 26.22 -32.00
C ALA A 97 -4.93 27.43 -32.89
N SER A 98 -6.03 27.31 -33.63
CA SER A 98 -6.67 28.41 -34.33
C SER A 98 -8.17 28.15 -34.37
N SER A 99 -8.84 28.49 -33.27
CA SER A 99 -10.11 29.20 -33.34
C SER A 99 -10.53 29.63 -31.94
N LYS A 100 -10.64 30.94 -31.77
CA LYS A 100 -11.53 31.54 -30.78
C LYS A 100 -12.94 31.04 -31.10
N GLY A 101 -13.63 30.45 -30.13
CA GLY A 101 -15.05 30.15 -30.21
C GLY A 101 -15.38 28.67 -29.99
N ASN A 102 -16.20 28.42 -28.96
CA ASN A 102 -16.87 27.18 -28.60
C ASN A 102 -16.00 26.05 -28.02
N GLU A 103 -15.73 26.16 -26.72
CA GLU A 103 -15.11 25.13 -25.85
C GLU A 103 -15.93 23.82 -25.68
N GLN A 104 -17.05 23.65 -26.37
CA GLN A 104 -17.92 22.47 -26.20
C GLN A 104 -17.84 21.41 -27.32
N LEU A 105 -17.11 21.67 -28.41
CA LEU A 105 -17.09 20.76 -29.58
C LEU A 105 -15.70 20.20 -29.94
N ASN A 106 -14.79 20.08 -28.96
CA ASN A 106 -13.56 19.26 -29.09
C ASN A 106 -13.59 18.08 -28.10
N SER A 107 -14.77 17.48 -27.93
CA SER A 107 -15.07 16.36 -27.02
C SER A 107 -14.76 14.98 -27.60
N LEU A 108 -14.23 14.90 -28.82
CA LEU A 108 -14.24 13.68 -29.63
C LEU A 108 -13.16 12.62 -29.32
N THR A 109 -12.49 12.65 -28.15
CA THR A 109 -11.82 11.46 -27.55
C THR A 109 -11.00 11.81 -26.28
N ARG A 110 -11.67 12.17 -25.19
CA ARG A 110 -11.02 12.19 -23.85
C ARG A 110 -11.15 10.81 -23.21
N PHE A 111 -10.37 9.83 -23.69
CA PHE A 111 -10.29 8.52 -23.06
C PHE A 111 -9.24 8.55 -21.94
N ASN A 112 -9.63 8.19 -20.71
CA ASN A 112 -8.71 8.04 -19.60
C ASN A 112 -7.92 6.74 -19.77
N LEU A 113 -6.66 6.84 -20.18
CA LEU A 113 -5.82 5.66 -20.40
C LEU A 113 -5.36 4.98 -19.10
N ALA A 114 -5.51 5.67 -17.97
CA ALA A 114 -5.26 5.15 -16.63
C ALA A 114 -6.56 4.76 -15.91
N PHE A 115 -7.68 4.55 -16.60
CA PHE A 115 -8.97 4.27 -15.97
C PHE A 115 -8.96 3.08 -14.99
N ARG A 116 -8.07 2.10 -15.23
CA ARG A 116 -7.94 0.93 -14.35
C ARG A 116 -7.14 1.21 -13.08
N ILE A 117 -6.29 2.23 -13.07
CA ILE A 117 -5.42 2.49 -11.93
C ILE A 117 -6.25 3.15 -10.84
N SER A 118 -6.43 2.42 -9.74
CA SER A 118 -7.22 2.87 -8.61
C SER A 118 -6.54 4.01 -7.86
N SER A 119 -7.35 4.78 -7.12
CA SER A 119 -6.84 5.82 -6.20
C SER A 119 -5.95 5.27 -5.10
N VAL A 120 -6.07 3.97 -4.80
CA VAL A 120 -5.26 3.23 -3.81
C VAL A 120 -3.93 2.78 -4.41
N ALA A 121 -3.95 2.30 -5.65
CA ALA A 121 -2.76 1.78 -6.32
C ALA A 121 -1.75 2.84 -6.71
N TYR A 122 -2.21 4.04 -7.03
CA TYR A 122 -1.32 5.11 -7.48
C TYR A 122 -0.33 5.58 -6.39
N PRO A 123 -0.74 5.86 -5.15
CA PRO A 123 0.19 6.15 -4.05
C PRO A 123 1.23 5.05 -3.80
N GLU A 124 0.84 3.77 -3.88
CA GLU A 124 1.78 2.64 -3.79
C GLU A 124 2.79 2.66 -4.95
N LEU A 125 2.32 2.92 -6.18
CA LEU A 125 3.19 3.07 -7.35
C LEU A 125 4.16 4.25 -7.18
N GLN A 126 3.71 5.37 -6.63
CA GLN A 126 4.59 6.52 -6.36
C GLN A 126 5.68 6.17 -5.35
N ASP A 127 5.34 5.45 -4.27
CA ASP A 127 6.31 5.03 -3.26
C ASP A 127 7.34 4.04 -3.85
N GLU A 128 6.89 3.10 -4.67
CA GLU A 128 7.74 2.14 -5.40
C GLU A 128 8.71 2.85 -6.37
N VAL A 129 8.22 3.87 -7.08
CA VAL A 129 9.04 4.71 -7.95
C VAL A 129 10.08 5.47 -7.12
N ALA A 130 9.68 6.08 -5.99
CA ALA A 130 10.58 6.81 -5.11
C ALA A 130 11.65 5.90 -4.48
N LEU A 131 11.30 4.65 -4.15
CA LEU A 131 12.26 3.62 -3.72
C LEU A 131 13.24 3.27 -4.84
N THR A 132 12.74 3.07 -6.06
CA THR A 132 13.56 2.76 -7.23
C THR A 132 14.54 3.90 -7.53
N LEU A 133 14.09 5.15 -7.53
CA LEU A 133 14.95 6.32 -7.76
C LEU A 133 16.03 6.45 -6.68
N ARG A 134 15.68 6.24 -5.40
CA ARG A 134 16.66 6.20 -4.30
C ARG A 134 17.66 5.07 -4.44
N CYS A 135 17.22 3.90 -4.90
CA CYS A 135 18.09 2.74 -5.16
C CYS A 135 19.12 3.05 -6.26
N LEU A 136 18.69 3.69 -7.37
CA LEU A 136 19.60 4.13 -8.43
C LEU A 136 20.68 5.12 -7.96
N GLU A 137 20.42 5.88 -6.91
CA GLU A 137 21.36 6.87 -6.35
C GLU A 137 22.30 6.27 -5.31
N LYS A 138 21.81 5.36 -4.46
CA LYS A 138 22.54 4.86 -3.28
C LYS A 138 23.23 3.51 -3.48
N CYS A 139 22.72 2.64 -4.35
CA CYS A 139 23.24 1.28 -4.49
C CYS A 139 24.54 1.26 -5.31
N ARG A 140 25.40 0.29 -5.00
CA ARG A 140 26.62 0.02 -5.78
C ARG A 140 26.21 -0.33 -7.22
N TYR A 141 27.00 0.10 -8.20
CA TYR A 141 26.75 -0.12 -9.63
C TYR A 141 25.37 0.39 -10.11
N GLY A 142 24.79 1.37 -9.42
CA GLY A 142 23.52 1.99 -9.82
C GLY A 142 22.29 1.11 -9.58
N GLY A 143 22.38 0.09 -8.72
CA GLY A 143 21.22 -0.70 -8.27
C GLY A 143 20.62 -1.63 -9.33
N PHE A 144 21.38 -2.03 -10.35
CA PHE A 144 20.82 -2.79 -11.47
C PHE A 144 20.23 -4.14 -11.04
N GLU A 145 20.96 -4.91 -10.23
CA GLU A 145 20.50 -6.22 -9.71
C GLU A 145 19.26 -6.07 -8.82
N GLU A 146 19.28 -5.05 -7.98
CA GLU A 146 18.20 -4.71 -7.06
C GLU A 146 16.96 -4.18 -7.78
N ILE A 147 17.04 -3.71 -9.02
CA ILE A 147 15.90 -3.14 -9.75
C ILE A 147 15.38 -4.10 -10.83
N PHE A 148 16.27 -4.76 -11.56
CA PHE A 148 15.93 -5.51 -12.79
C PHE A 148 16.10 -7.03 -12.68
N THR A 149 16.75 -7.54 -11.62
CA THR A 149 16.94 -8.99 -11.44
C THR A 149 16.11 -9.53 -10.29
N THR A 150 16.07 -8.81 -9.16
CA THR A 150 15.44 -9.30 -7.93
C THR A 150 13.92 -9.27 -8.05
N LYS A 151 13.26 -10.43 -8.12
CA LYS A 151 11.80 -10.50 -8.04
C LYS A 151 11.34 -10.31 -6.59
N ILE A 152 10.41 -9.38 -6.36
CA ILE A 152 9.76 -9.19 -5.07
C ILE A 152 8.36 -9.79 -5.18
N ASP A 153 8.09 -10.80 -4.35
CA ASP A 153 6.75 -11.38 -4.29
C ASP A 153 5.77 -10.38 -3.66
N ASN A 154 4.54 -10.36 -4.15
CA ASN A 154 3.56 -9.32 -3.79
C ASN A 154 3.30 -9.26 -2.28
N ALA A 155 3.24 -10.40 -1.60
CA ALA A 155 3.02 -10.47 -0.16
C ALA A 155 4.19 -9.90 0.66
N ALA A 156 5.42 -9.98 0.15
CA ALA A 156 6.62 -9.52 0.85
C ALA A 156 6.73 -7.98 0.95
N LYS A 157 5.84 -7.24 0.28
CA LYS A 157 5.77 -5.78 0.36
C LYS A 157 4.98 -5.25 1.56
N TYR A 158 4.24 -6.13 2.21
CA TYR A 158 3.31 -5.79 3.27
C TYR A 158 3.78 -6.39 4.59
N ASP A 159 3.56 -5.66 5.68
CA ASP A 159 3.91 -6.09 7.03
C ASP A 159 2.86 -7.06 7.59
N TYR A 160 1.60 -6.87 7.21
CA TYR A 160 0.48 -7.74 7.58
C TYR A 160 -0.23 -8.22 6.31
N CYS A 161 -0.44 -9.52 6.23
CA CYS A 161 -1.19 -10.14 5.13
C CYS A 161 -2.41 -10.87 5.70
N ILE A 162 -3.58 -10.67 5.10
CA ILE A 162 -4.81 -11.34 5.49
C ILE A 162 -5.45 -11.91 4.23
N ARG A 163 -5.95 -13.14 4.34
CA ARG A 163 -6.76 -13.78 3.29
C ARG A 163 -8.19 -13.92 3.79
N LEU A 164 -9.15 -13.44 3.02
CA LEU A 164 -10.57 -13.62 3.31
C LEU A 164 -11.15 -14.69 2.39
N ASN A 165 -11.61 -15.79 2.99
CA ASN A 165 -12.28 -16.86 2.28
C ASN A 165 -13.76 -16.50 2.13
N LEU A 166 -14.15 -16.08 0.92
CA LEU A 166 -15.51 -15.60 0.63
C LEU A 166 -16.37 -16.67 -0.07
N LYS A 167 -15.90 -17.92 -0.07
CA LYS A 167 -16.57 -19.03 -0.73
C LYS A 167 -17.97 -19.24 -0.16
N GLY A 168 -18.98 -19.22 -1.02
CA GLY A 168 -20.39 -19.37 -0.64
C GLY A 168 -21.00 -18.17 0.08
N ASN A 169 -20.31 -17.02 0.15
CA ASN A 169 -20.88 -15.80 0.71
C ASN A 169 -21.67 -15.04 -0.36
N SER A 170 -22.96 -15.35 -0.49
CA SER A 170 -23.85 -14.77 -1.51
C SER A 170 -24.05 -13.26 -1.39
N GLU A 171 -23.89 -12.69 -0.19
CA GLU A 171 -24.00 -11.24 0.04
C GLU A 171 -22.90 -10.45 -0.68
N VAL A 172 -21.77 -11.10 -0.94
CA VAL A 172 -20.65 -10.47 -1.67
C VAL A 172 -20.96 -10.29 -3.16
N TYR A 173 -21.85 -11.11 -3.71
CA TYR A 173 -22.22 -11.11 -5.13
C TYR A 173 -23.59 -10.49 -5.40
N SER A 174 -24.32 -10.09 -4.36
CA SER A 174 -25.71 -9.64 -4.48
C SER A 174 -25.88 -8.18 -4.93
N LEU A 175 -24.84 -7.57 -5.50
CA LEU A 175 -24.92 -6.22 -6.00
C LEU A 175 -25.94 -6.15 -7.16
N GLY A 176 -26.74 -5.07 -7.16
CA GLY A 176 -27.88 -4.90 -8.05
C GLY A 176 -27.52 -4.89 -9.54
N PHE A 177 -28.53 -4.99 -10.39
CA PHE A 177 -28.37 -4.86 -11.84
C PHE A 177 -27.97 -3.42 -12.22
N CYS A 178 -27.22 -3.28 -13.31
CA CYS A 178 -26.84 -1.98 -13.92
C CYS A 178 -25.93 -1.10 -13.06
N LEU A 179 -24.93 -1.68 -12.40
CA LEU A 179 -23.86 -0.90 -11.75
C LEU A 179 -22.75 -0.56 -12.75
N ASP A 180 -22.17 0.63 -12.57
CA ASP A 180 -21.02 1.09 -13.36
C ASP A 180 -19.72 0.34 -13.00
N GLU A 181 -19.66 -0.25 -11.80
CA GLU A 181 -18.50 -0.99 -11.27
C GLU A 181 -18.84 -2.47 -11.07
N GLU A 182 -17.88 -3.36 -11.34
CA GLU A 182 -18.09 -4.79 -11.13
C GLU A 182 -18.20 -5.12 -9.63
N CYS A 183 -19.00 -6.13 -9.28
CA CYS A 183 -19.29 -6.47 -7.89
C CYS A 183 -18.04 -6.74 -7.03
N TRP A 184 -17.01 -7.37 -7.60
CA TRP A 184 -15.74 -7.58 -6.92
C TRP A 184 -14.99 -6.28 -6.62
N ARG A 185 -15.10 -5.24 -7.46
CA ARG A 185 -14.41 -3.95 -7.27
C ARG A 185 -15.04 -3.18 -6.15
N VAL A 186 -16.37 -3.18 -6.11
CA VAL A 186 -17.13 -2.58 -5.00
C VAL A 186 -16.72 -3.26 -3.70
N TYR A 187 -16.66 -4.59 -3.67
CA TYR A 187 -16.25 -5.29 -2.44
C TYR A 187 -14.79 -5.03 -2.04
N GLU A 188 -13.85 -5.00 -2.99
CA GLU A 188 -12.47 -4.56 -2.73
C GLU A 188 -12.43 -3.16 -2.10
N GLN A 189 -13.22 -2.23 -2.62
CA GLN A 189 -13.32 -0.85 -2.14
C GLN A 189 -14.00 -0.75 -0.77
N ASP A 190 -15.01 -1.56 -0.51
CA ASP A 190 -15.71 -1.61 0.78
C ASP A 190 -14.77 -2.12 1.88
N VAL A 191 -14.06 -3.23 1.63
CA VAL A 191 -13.05 -3.76 2.54
C VAL A 191 -11.92 -2.75 2.74
N HIS A 192 -11.42 -2.14 1.66
CA HIS A 192 -10.41 -1.09 1.77
C HIS A 192 -10.88 0.09 2.63
N SER A 193 -12.09 0.60 2.38
CA SER A 193 -12.64 1.76 3.06
C SER A 193 -12.89 1.48 4.55
N LEU A 194 -13.41 0.30 4.86
CA LEU A 194 -13.61 -0.18 6.22
C LEU A 194 -12.28 -0.23 6.99
N LEU A 195 -11.25 -0.85 6.40
CA LEU A 195 -9.95 -0.98 7.03
C LEU A 195 -9.23 0.36 7.12
N ASN A 196 -9.35 1.23 6.11
CA ASN A 196 -8.78 2.57 6.14
C ASN A 196 -9.43 3.43 7.24
N GLN A 197 -10.74 3.35 7.40
CA GLN A 197 -11.47 4.03 8.48
C GLN A 197 -11.08 3.52 9.87
N GLY A 198 -10.87 2.21 10.02
CA GLY A 198 -10.56 1.60 11.31
C GLY A 198 -9.08 1.64 11.71
N LEU A 199 -8.16 1.50 10.75
CA LEU A 199 -6.72 1.51 11.00
C LEU A 199 -6.15 2.93 11.01
N THR A 200 -6.77 3.88 10.32
CA THR A 200 -6.36 5.29 10.31
C THR A 200 -4.87 5.46 10.03
N ASP A 201 -4.12 6.15 10.91
CA ASP A 201 -2.69 6.38 10.75
C ASP A 201 -1.79 5.20 11.19
N ARG A 202 -2.37 4.06 11.62
CA ARG A 202 -1.62 2.82 11.87
C ARG A 202 -1.08 2.22 10.57
N ALA A 203 -1.84 2.35 9.48
CA ALA A 203 -1.47 1.85 8.15
C ALA A 203 -0.94 2.99 7.27
N LYS A 204 0.16 2.74 6.57
CA LYS A 204 0.66 3.60 5.49
C LYS A 204 -0.08 3.30 4.19
N PHE A 205 -0.21 2.01 3.87
CA PHE A 205 -0.90 1.51 2.68
C PHE A 205 -1.77 0.32 3.07
N ILE A 206 -2.94 0.23 2.44
CA ILE A 206 -3.85 -0.91 2.54
C ILE A 206 -4.17 -1.29 1.10
N ARG A 207 -3.85 -2.52 0.71
CA ARG A 207 -4.11 -3.03 -0.62
C ARG A 207 -5.02 -4.23 -0.55
N VAL A 208 -6.19 -4.11 -1.17
CA VAL A 208 -7.19 -5.19 -1.26
C VAL A 208 -7.25 -5.64 -2.71
N ILE A 209 -7.01 -6.93 -2.96
CA ILE A 209 -6.96 -7.49 -4.31
C ILE A 209 -7.70 -8.82 -4.32
N TRP A 210 -8.67 -8.92 -5.22
CA TRP A 210 -9.35 -10.14 -5.56
C TRP A 210 -8.85 -10.66 -6.91
N ARG A 211 -7.99 -11.68 -6.88
CA ARG A 211 -7.44 -12.31 -8.09
C ARG A 211 -8.41 -13.35 -8.67
N ASN A 212 -9.63 -12.93 -8.93
CA ASN A 212 -10.74 -13.81 -9.31
C ASN A 212 -10.78 -14.19 -10.81
N THR A 213 -9.83 -13.71 -11.62
CA THR A 213 -9.73 -14.07 -13.04
C THR A 213 -8.60 -15.08 -13.25
N TYR A 214 -8.97 -16.36 -13.25
CA TYR A 214 -8.08 -17.48 -13.54
C TYR A 214 -7.67 -17.54 -15.03
N SER A 215 -6.51 -18.15 -15.31
CA SER A 215 -6.15 -18.61 -16.66
C SER A 215 -7.08 -19.70 -17.17
N ASP A 216 -7.67 -20.48 -16.25
CA ASP A 216 -8.49 -21.66 -16.54
C ASP A 216 -10.00 -21.33 -16.53
N PHE A 217 -10.33 -20.07 -16.78
CA PHE A 217 -11.71 -19.57 -16.83
C PHE A 217 -12.54 -20.35 -17.86
N ASN A 218 -13.58 -21.05 -17.40
CA ASN A 218 -14.59 -21.63 -18.28
C ASN A 218 -15.71 -20.61 -18.50
N VAL A 219 -15.89 -20.22 -19.77
CA VAL A 219 -16.97 -19.31 -20.20
C VAL A 219 -18.34 -19.81 -19.78
N GLU A 220 -18.57 -21.12 -19.75
CA GLU A 220 -19.84 -21.75 -19.34
C GLU A 220 -20.16 -21.48 -17.87
N ASN A 221 -19.14 -21.35 -17.02
CA ASN A 221 -19.32 -21.05 -15.60
C ASN A 221 -19.51 -19.54 -15.36
N GLY A 222 -19.28 -18.70 -16.38
CA GLY A 222 -19.42 -17.25 -16.27
C GLY A 222 -18.71 -16.67 -15.03
N LEU A 223 -19.34 -15.67 -14.41
CA LEU A 223 -18.85 -15.02 -13.19
C LEU A 223 -19.25 -15.76 -11.90
N SER A 224 -19.70 -17.02 -11.98
CA SER A 224 -20.13 -17.77 -10.78
C SER A 224 -18.96 -18.28 -9.92
N ALA A 225 -17.74 -18.28 -10.46
CA ALA A 225 -16.53 -18.81 -9.81
C ALA A 225 -15.64 -17.74 -9.15
N LEU A 226 -16.16 -16.52 -8.95
CA LEU A 226 -15.36 -15.40 -8.40
C LEU A 226 -14.94 -15.61 -6.94
N ASP A 227 -15.60 -16.53 -6.24
CA ASP A 227 -15.38 -16.88 -4.84
C ASP A 227 -14.31 -17.97 -4.62
N SER A 228 -13.70 -18.44 -5.72
CA SER A 228 -12.75 -19.55 -5.71
C SER A 228 -11.41 -19.20 -5.04
N GLU A 229 -10.93 -17.97 -5.24
CA GLU A 229 -9.73 -17.46 -4.59
C GLU A 229 -10.06 -16.57 -3.39
N PRO A 230 -9.26 -16.64 -2.32
CA PRO A 230 -9.40 -15.72 -1.22
C PRO A 230 -9.09 -14.29 -1.65
N LEU A 231 -9.86 -13.34 -1.13
CA LEU A 231 -9.54 -11.94 -1.22
C LEU A 231 -8.26 -11.67 -0.41
N PHE A 232 -7.25 -11.07 -1.03
CA PHE A 232 -6.00 -10.72 -0.37
C PHE A 232 -6.05 -9.29 0.15
N VAL A 233 -5.65 -9.10 1.40
CA VAL A 233 -5.45 -7.80 2.04
C VAL A 233 -3.99 -7.71 2.48
N GLY A 234 -3.23 -6.79 1.90
CA GLY A 234 -1.88 -6.44 2.31
C GLY A 234 -1.88 -5.09 3.01
N ILE A 235 -1.21 -4.97 4.15
CA ILE A 235 -1.10 -3.72 4.92
C ILE A 235 0.37 -3.44 5.21
N SER A 236 0.83 -2.25 4.83
CA SER A 236 2.12 -1.71 5.26
C SER A 236 1.88 -0.74 6.40
N VAL A 237 2.61 -0.86 7.51
CA VAL A 237 2.42 0.00 8.68
C VAL A 237 3.13 1.34 8.52
N SER A 238 2.57 2.39 9.14
CA SER A 238 3.20 3.73 9.13
C SER A 238 4.46 3.78 9.97
N SER A 239 4.36 3.27 11.19
CA SER A 239 5.48 3.11 12.12
C SER A 239 5.10 2.07 13.17
N VAL A 240 6.10 1.48 13.82
CA VAL A 240 5.89 0.48 14.87
C VAL A 240 5.12 1.07 16.05
N GLU A 241 5.43 2.30 16.45
CA GLU A 241 4.79 2.99 17.58
C GLU A 241 3.30 3.21 17.32
N LYS A 242 2.95 3.65 16.10
CA LYS A 242 1.56 3.86 15.71
C LYS A 242 0.81 2.54 15.59
N ALA A 243 1.40 1.54 14.94
CA ALA A 243 0.77 0.24 14.76
C ALA A 243 0.52 -0.47 16.10
N PHE A 244 1.42 -0.32 17.07
CA PHE A 244 1.43 -1.09 18.33
C PHE A 244 0.81 -0.33 19.52
N ARG A 245 0.28 0.88 19.30
CA ARG A 245 -0.38 1.65 20.37
C ARG A 245 -1.61 0.91 20.87
N VAL A 246 -1.81 0.97 22.19
CA VAL A 246 -2.93 0.31 22.88
C VAL A 246 -4.20 1.13 22.80
N VAL A 247 -4.10 2.46 22.70
CA VAL A 247 -5.25 3.37 22.70
C VAL A 247 -5.33 4.11 21.37
N ASP A 248 -6.48 4.07 20.72
CA ASP A 248 -6.83 4.98 19.62
C ASP A 248 -7.67 6.11 20.15
N ILE A 249 -7.20 7.35 19.93
CA ILE A 249 -7.92 8.55 20.32
C ILE A 249 -8.83 8.94 19.15
N GLY A 250 -10.13 8.93 19.39
CA GLY A 250 -11.16 9.36 18.46
C GLY A 250 -11.54 10.83 18.64
N PRO A 251 -12.75 11.22 18.18
CA PRO A 251 -13.21 12.61 18.24
C PRO A 251 -13.48 13.07 19.68
N ASN A 252 -13.44 14.39 19.87
CA ASN A 252 -13.83 15.02 21.13
C ASN A 252 -15.32 14.70 21.42
N ALA A 253 -15.62 14.33 22.67
CA ALA A 253 -16.97 14.00 23.13
C ALA A 253 -18.00 15.13 22.89
N GLU A 254 -17.56 16.39 22.84
CA GLU A 254 -18.41 17.56 22.56
C GLU A 254 -18.90 17.60 21.11
N LYS A 255 -18.17 16.99 20.18
CA LYS A 255 -18.57 16.88 18.78
C LYS A 255 -19.57 15.75 18.60
N LYS A 256 -20.84 16.03 18.92
CA LYS A 256 -21.93 15.04 18.98
C LYS A 256 -22.02 14.14 17.74
N ASP A 257 -21.93 14.70 16.55
CA ASP A 257 -22.09 13.94 15.30
C ASP A 257 -20.90 13.00 15.02
N GLU A 258 -19.66 13.50 15.15
CA GLU A 258 -18.45 12.70 15.00
C GLU A 258 -18.38 11.59 16.07
N ALA A 259 -18.73 11.91 17.32
CA ALA A 259 -18.76 10.95 18.42
C ALA A 259 -19.83 9.87 18.21
N LEU A 260 -21.01 10.24 17.71
CA LEU A 260 -22.08 9.29 17.38
C LEU A 260 -21.66 8.35 16.25
N MET A 261 -21.01 8.88 15.19
CA MET A 261 -20.44 8.06 14.12
C MET A 261 -19.38 7.09 14.64
N PHE A 262 -18.49 7.57 15.52
CA PHE A 262 -17.46 6.74 16.14
C PHE A 262 -18.06 5.59 16.97
N ARG A 263 -19.07 5.87 17.81
CA ARG A 263 -19.76 4.84 18.59
C ARG A 263 -20.52 3.85 17.71
N LYS A 264 -21.16 4.31 16.63
CA LYS A 264 -21.81 3.39 15.67
C LYS A 264 -20.79 2.46 15.03
N PHE A 265 -19.67 3.01 14.60
CA PHE A 265 -18.60 2.27 13.93
C PHE A 265 -17.96 1.23 14.86
N TRP A 266 -17.51 1.63 16.04
CA TRP A 266 -16.78 0.76 16.98
C TRP A 266 -17.68 -0.02 17.94
N GLY A 267 -18.94 0.36 18.11
CA GLY A 267 -19.89 -0.34 18.97
C GLY A 267 -19.38 -0.50 20.40
N GLU A 268 -19.31 -1.76 20.85
CA GLU A 268 -18.82 -2.15 22.17
C GLU A 268 -17.36 -1.79 22.46
N LYS A 269 -16.56 -1.47 21.43
CA LYS A 269 -15.16 -1.03 21.59
C LYS A 269 -15.01 0.47 21.82
N ALA A 270 -16.05 1.26 21.60
CA ALA A 270 -16.01 2.69 21.88
C ALA A 270 -16.19 2.96 23.37
N GLU A 271 -15.22 3.66 23.97
CA GLU A 271 -15.29 4.13 25.34
C GLU A 271 -14.89 5.60 25.46
N LEU A 272 -15.52 6.31 26.40
CA LEU A 272 -15.17 7.69 26.74
C LEU A 272 -14.01 7.71 27.73
N ARG A 273 -12.92 8.37 27.35
CA ARG A 273 -11.72 8.46 28.19
C ARG A 273 -11.29 9.91 28.41
N ARG A 274 -10.92 10.21 29.65
CA ARG A 274 -10.24 11.46 30.02
C ARG A 274 -8.74 11.26 29.94
N PHE A 275 -8.06 12.10 29.17
CA PHE A 275 -6.61 12.06 28.96
C PHE A 275 -5.88 13.00 29.94
N GLN A 276 -4.55 12.89 30.01
CA GLN A 276 -3.71 13.65 30.96
C GLN A 276 -3.79 15.18 30.74
N ASP A 277 -4.10 15.59 29.51
CA ASP A 277 -4.37 16.97 29.12
C ASP A 277 -5.77 17.46 29.55
N GLY A 278 -6.56 16.62 30.24
CA GLY A 278 -7.93 16.92 30.67
C GLY A 278 -8.98 16.74 29.57
N LYS A 279 -8.57 16.46 28.33
CA LYS A 279 -9.48 16.29 27.20
C LYS A 279 -10.29 15.00 27.36
N ILE A 280 -11.58 15.07 27.05
CA ILE A 280 -12.47 13.92 27.00
C ILE A 280 -12.74 13.60 25.53
N ALA A 281 -12.38 12.39 25.11
CA ALA A 281 -12.59 11.93 23.74
C ALA A 281 -13.14 10.51 23.73
N GLU A 282 -13.87 10.18 22.67
CA GLU A 282 -14.18 8.80 22.34
C GLU A 282 -12.87 8.08 22.01
N SER A 283 -12.73 6.83 22.40
CA SER A 283 -11.50 6.07 22.21
C SER A 283 -11.77 4.57 22.08
N THR A 284 -10.80 3.83 21.53
CA THR A 284 -10.80 2.36 21.62
C THR A 284 -9.53 1.90 22.33
N VAL A 285 -9.67 0.84 23.12
CA VAL A 285 -8.56 0.24 23.89
C VAL A 285 -8.36 -1.21 23.50
N TRP A 286 -7.14 -1.52 23.12
CA TRP A 286 -6.67 -2.82 22.66
C TRP A 286 -5.65 -3.36 23.65
N GLU A 287 -6.14 -3.83 24.80
CA GLU A 287 -5.29 -4.35 25.86
C GLU A 287 -4.37 -5.47 25.34
N SER A 288 -3.07 -5.28 25.53
CA SER A 288 -2.06 -6.23 25.10
C SER A 288 -0.82 -6.14 25.98
N LYS A 289 -0.21 -7.29 26.24
CA LYS A 289 1.11 -7.36 26.87
C LYS A 289 2.15 -6.78 25.93
N GLN A 290 3.27 -6.29 26.47
CA GLN A 290 4.30 -5.63 25.67
C GLN A 290 4.81 -6.51 24.51
N GLY A 291 5.05 -7.79 24.76
CA GLY A 291 5.49 -8.76 23.75
C GLY A 291 4.46 -9.19 22.71
N THR A 292 3.20 -8.77 22.86
CA THR A 292 2.09 -9.15 21.95
C THR A 292 1.44 -7.93 21.30
N ARG A 293 2.09 -6.75 21.35
CA ARG A 293 1.52 -5.52 20.79
C ARG A 293 1.44 -5.54 19.27
N HIS A 294 2.29 -6.31 18.59
CA HIS A 294 2.18 -6.53 17.14
C HIS A 294 0.85 -7.19 16.75
N LEU A 295 0.22 -7.94 17.66
CA LEU A 295 -1.09 -8.56 17.41
C LEU A 295 -2.27 -7.60 17.51
N ILE A 296 -2.07 -6.35 17.93
CA ILE A 296 -3.16 -5.37 18.05
C ILE A 296 -3.81 -5.13 16.69
N LEU A 297 -3.01 -4.98 15.62
CA LEU A 297 -3.53 -4.75 14.27
C LEU A 297 -4.39 -5.92 13.80
N LYS A 298 -3.92 -7.17 14.02
CA LYS A 298 -4.69 -8.39 13.75
C LYS A 298 -6.05 -8.37 14.46
N ARG A 299 -6.09 -8.04 15.75
CA ARG A 299 -7.33 -7.97 16.53
C ARG A 299 -8.30 -6.89 16.05
N ILE A 300 -7.78 -5.72 15.66
CA ILE A 300 -8.58 -4.65 15.08
C ILE A 300 -9.23 -5.14 13.78
N ILE A 301 -8.46 -5.74 12.89
CA ILE A 301 -8.93 -6.23 11.59
C ILE A 301 -10.00 -7.30 11.77
N GLU A 302 -9.75 -8.31 12.60
CA GLU A 302 -10.73 -9.37 12.90
C GLU A 302 -12.04 -8.79 13.47
N PHE A 303 -11.95 -7.79 14.36
CA PHE A 303 -13.11 -7.11 14.91
C PHE A 303 -13.90 -6.35 13.84
N LEU A 304 -13.22 -5.55 13.01
CA LEU A 304 -13.87 -4.74 11.97
C LEU A 304 -14.57 -5.61 10.94
N LEU A 305 -13.88 -6.66 10.45
CA LEU A 305 -14.43 -7.59 9.46
C LEU A 305 -15.61 -8.38 10.04
N GLY A 306 -15.52 -8.85 11.28
CA GLY A 306 -16.62 -9.56 11.93
C GLY A 306 -17.84 -8.68 12.18
N ARG A 307 -17.62 -7.41 12.58
CA ARG A 307 -18.70 -6.47 12.90
C ARG A 307 -19.42 -5.93 11.68
N HIS A 308 -18.69 -5.56 10.64
CA HIS A 308 -19.24 -4.81 9.50
C HIS A 308 -19.51 -5.68 8.27
N LEU A 309 -18.86 -6.84 8.15
CA LEU A 309 -19.04 -7.75 7.01
C LEU A 309 -19.55 -9.13 7.43
N SER A 310 -19.94 -9.30 8.71
CA SER A 310 -20.45 -10.57 9.26
C SER A 310 -19.53 -11.78 9.01
N LEU A 311 -18.24 -11.54 8.78
CA LEU A 311 -17.27 -12.60 8.51
C LEU A 311 -16.93 -13.35 9.79
N SER A 312 -16.96 -14.67 9.74
CA SER A 312 -16.59 -15.49 10.88
C SER A 312 -15.08 -15.66 10.94
N LYS A 313 -14.53 -16.00 12.12
CA LYS A 313 -13.07 -16.16 12.31
C LYS A 313 -12.43 -17.21 11.38
N LYS A 314 -13.19 -18.22 10.94
CA LYS A 314 -12.70 -19.24 9.98
C LYS A 314 -12.52 -18.66 8.57
N ASP A 315 -13.22 -17.58 8.26
CA ASP A 315 -13.19 -16.94 6.95
C ASP A 315 -12.02 -15.93 6.86
N ILE A 316 -11.42 -15.58 8.01
CA ILE A 316 -10.34 -14.61 8.11
C ILE A 316 -9.04 -15.36 8.46
N VAL A 317 -8.09 -15.39 7.54
CA VAL A 317 -6.79 -16.05 7.73
C VAL A 317 -5.68 -14.99 7.75
N PRO A 318 -5.35 -14.43 8.93
CA PRO A 318 -4.25 -13.49 9.08
C PRO A 318 -2.90 -14.22 9.14
N VAL A 319 -1.91 -13.71 8.42
CA VAL A 319 -0.50 -14.13 8.44
C VAL A 319 0.31 -13.07 9.16
N VAL A 320 0.53 -13.30 10.47
CA VAL A 320 1.18 -12.35 11.39
C VAL A 320 1.97 -13.11 12.46
N ASP A 321 1.31 -14.03 13.17
CA ASP A 321 1.80 -14.63 14.43
C ASP A 321 2.30 -16.07 14.28
N GLN A 322 2.36 -16.60 13.05
CA GLN A 322 2.72 -17.99 12.79
C GLN A 322 4.14 -18.33 13.24
N LEU A 323 5.02 -17.33 13.38
CA LEU A 323 6.40 -17.50 13.81
C LEU A 323 6.65 -17.01 15.24
N ASP A 324 5.62 -16.51 15.94
CA ASP A 324 5.76 -15.99 17.32
C ASP A 324 6.31 -17.07 18.26
N PHE A 325 5.98 -18.34 18.02
CA PHE A 325 6.47 -19.45 18.83
C PHE A 325 8.00 -19.58 18.82
N CYS A 326 8.68 -19.16 17.73
CA CYS A 326 10.13 -19.18 17.61
C CYS A 326 10.81 -18.09 18.44
N LEU A 327 10.07 -17.05 18.83
CA LEU A 327 10.60 -15.90 19.57
C LEU A 327 10.55 -16.11 21.09
N LEU A 328 9.83 -17.14 21.55
CA LEU A 328 9.69 -17.44 22.97
C LEU A 328 10.90 -18.23 23.48
N HIS A 329 11.50 -17.76 24.57
CA HIS A 329 12.50 -18.49 25.34
C HIS A 329 11.85 -19.01 26.62
N ASP A 330 11.88 -20.33 26.86
CA ASP A 330 11.15 -20.99 27.96
C ASP A 330 9.66 -20.59 28.08
N GLY A 331 9.01 -20.40 26.92
CA GLY A 331 7.61 -19.98 26.84
C GLY A 331 7.35 -18.52 27.25
N LYS A 332 8.40 -17.70 27.38
CA LYS A 332 8.31 -16.27 27.71
C LYS A 332 8.97 -15.43 26.63
N ASP A 333 8.42 -14.25 26.42
CA ASP A 333 8.99 -13.24 25.54
C ASP A 333 10.24 -12.62 26.20
N PRO A 334 11.44 -12.73 25.62
CA PRO A 334 12.65 -12.12 26.15
C PRO A 334 12.55 -10.60 26.29
N VAL A 335 11.80 -9.93 25.40
CA VAL A 335 11.63 -8.47 25.41
C VAL A 335 10.92 -8.01 26.68
N SER A 336 10.01 -8.81 27.23
CA SER A 336 9.35 -8.50 28.50
C SER A 336 10.30 -8.41 29.70
N HIS A 337 11.49 -9.03 29.62
CA HIS A 337 12.51 -8.97 30.67
C HIS A 337 13.46 -7.78 30.53
N SER A 338 13.60 -7.22 29.32
CA SER A 338 14.57 -6.15 29.01
C SER A 338 14.40 -4.90 29.88
N ALA A 339 13.17 -4.42 30.08
CA ALA A 339 12.91 -3.23 30.89
C ALA A 339 13.29 -3.44 32.36
N LYS A 340 13.01 -4.63 32.91
CA LYS A 340 13.41 -4.97 34.28
C LYS A 340 14.92 -5.10 34.40
N LEU A 341 15.56 -5.75 33.41
CA LEU A 341 17.01 -5.92 33.36
C LEU A 341 17.72 -4.55 33.31
N LEU A 342 17.23 -3.63 32.47
CA LEU A 342 17.76 -2.28 32.37
C LEU A 342 17.59 -1.52 33.70
N GLY A 343 16.42 -1.62 34.34
CA GLY A 343 16.20 -1.05 35.67
C GLY A 343 17.14 -1.62 36.74
N THR A 344 17.40 -2.93 36.73
CA THR A 344 18.37 -3.55 37.65
C THR A 344 19.82 -3.14 37.34
N PHE A 345 20.16 -2.95 36.06
CA PHE A 345 21.46 -2.47 35.65
C PHE A 345 21.68 -1.02 36.09
N GLU A 346 20.68 -0.14 35.94
CA GLU A 346 20.76 1.24 36.41
C GLU A 346 20.99 1.31 37.93
N GLU A 347 20.28 0.46 38.68
CA GLU A 347 20.45 0.35 40.13
C GLU A 347 21.87 -0.14 40.50
N LEU A 348 22.35 -1.19 39.83
CA LEU A 348 23.73 -1.68 40.01
C LEU A 348 24.75 -0.60 39.65
N SER A 349 24.55 0.09 38.55
CA SER A 349 25.40 1.17 38.05
C SER A 349 25.48 2.33 39.05
N LYS A 350 24.38 2.67 39.72
CA LYS A 350 24.36 3.66 40.82
C LYS A 350 25.17 3.16 42.01
N ARG A 351 24.95 1.91 42.44
CA ARG A 351 25.65 1.31 43.58
C ARG A 351 27.16 1.22 43.38
N LEU A 352 27.60 0.84 42.18
CA LEU A 352 29.04 0.78 41.85
C LEU A 352 29.68 2.16 41.92
N ARG A 353 29.02 3.21 41.43
CA ARG A 353 29.53 4.58 41.51
C ARG A 353 29.55 5.14 42.94
N SER A 354 28.74 4.61 43.86
CA SER A 354 28.69 5.04 45.26
C SER A 354 29.70 4.33 46.18
N ILE A 355 30.55 3.45 45.66
CA ILE A 355 31.58 2.79 46.48
C ILE A 355 32.70 3.79 46.77
N GLU A 356 32.92 4.10 48.05
CA GLU A 356 33.94 5.05 48.51
C GLU A 356 35.26 4.37 48.89
N ASP A 357 35.22 3.10 49.31
CA ASP A 357 36.39 2.33 49.79
C ASP A 357 37.10 1.59 48.65
N VAL A 358 37.42 2.31 47.58
CA VAL A 358 38.18 1.80 46.43
C VAL A 358 39.32 2.75 46.07
N PRO A 359 40.52 2.26 45.72
CA PRO A 359 41.67 3.10 45.40
C PRO A 359 41.44 4.07 44.24
N LEU A 360 40.54 3.72 43.31
CA LEU A 360 40.16 4.53 42.16
C LEU A 360 38.63 4.56 42.04
N LYS A 361 38.07 5.76 41.85
CA LYS A 361 36.62 5.94 41.67
C LYS A 361 36.16 5.39 40.32
N ILE A 362 35.00 4.74 40.32
CA ILE A 362 34.36 4.25 39.10
C ILE A 362 33.69 5.44 38.38
N SER A 363 34.18 5.79 37.20
CA SER A 363 33.68 6.93 36.40
C SER A 363 32.48 6.56 35.53
N SER A 364 32.48 5.38 34.92
CA SER A 364 31.40 4.91 34.05
C SER A 364 31.18 3.41 34.17
N VAL A 365 29.95 2.99 33.93
CA VAL A 365 29.55 1.58 33.81
C VAL A 365 28.67 1.52 32.57
N GLN A 366 29.08 0.72 31.59
CA GLN A 366 28.41 0.62 30.29
C GLN A 366 28.04 -0.85 30.04
N PRO A 367 26.78 -1.15 29.67
CA PRO A 367 26.43 -2.46 29.18
C PRO A 367 26.99 -2.62 27.76
N LEU A 368 27.70 -3.73 27.51
CA LEU A 368 28.26 -4.05 26.18
C LEU A 368 27.45 -5.13 25.44
N ASP A 369 26.54 -5.80 26.16
CA ASP A 369 25.68 -6.84 25.58
C ASP A 369 24.40 -6.22 25.02
N SER A 370 23.92 -6.79 23.91
CA SER A 370 22.79 -6.27 23.11
C SER A 370 21.42 -6.68 23.65
#